data_AF-A0AAU1ICB0-F1
#
_entry.id   AF-A0AAU1ICB0-F1
#
_cell.length_a   1.000
_cell.length_b   1.000
_cell.length_c   1.000
_cell.angle_alpha   90.00
_cell.angle_beta   90.00
_cell.angle_gamma   90.00
#
_symmetry.space_group_name_H-M   'P 1'
#
loop_
_entity.id
_entity.type
_entity.pdbx_description
1 polymer ?
#
loop_
_entity_poly.entity_id
_entity_poly.type
_entity_poly.pdbx_seq_one_letter_code
_entity_poly.pdbx_strand_id
1 'polypeptide(L)' 'MSAGVAPQYAGITGQIENCQVAVFCAYATDTGRALIDRELYLLAVWCEDADRCRGQHIPHSPGEGG' A
#
# COMPACT_ATOMS: atom_id res chain seq x y z
N MET A 1 -15.35 -2.53 0.59
CA MET A 1 -14.03 -3.18 0.79
C MET A 1 -12.97 -2.09 0.73
N SER A 2 -11.88 -2.16 1.51
CA SER A 2 -10.77 -1.19 1.43
C SER A 2 -9.79 -1.60 0.31
N ALA A 3 -9.15 -0.64 -0.36
CA ALA A 3 -8.21 -0.88 -1.46
C ALA A 3 -6.96 -1.65 -1.00
N GLY A 4 -6.39 -2.54 -1.81
CA GLY A 4 -5.16 -3.28 -1.45
C GLY A 4 -5.30 -4.34 -0.34
N VAL A 5 -6.51 -4.60 0.19
CA VAL A 5 -6.75 -5.71 1.12
C VAL A 5 -6.62 -7.04 0.39
N ALA A 6 -5.69 -7.89 0.83
CA ALA A 6 -5.54 -9.26 0.36
C ALA A 6 -4.84 -10.11 1.42
N PRO A 7 -4.88 -11.46 1.33
CA PRO A 7 -4.07 -12.33 2.18
C PRO A 7 -2.58 -11.99 2.06
N GLN A 8 -2.00 -11.51 3.16
CA GLN A 8 -0.60 -11.10 3.29
C GLN A 8 -0.08 -11.47 4.67
N TYR A 9 1.25 -11.49 4.84
CA TYR A 9 1.86 -11.74 6.14
C TYR A 9 1.61 -10.56 7.09
N ALA A 10 0.85 -10.81 8.15
CA ALA A 10 0.60 -9.85 9.21
C ALA A 10 1.68 -9.96 10.28
N GLY A 11 2.65 -9.05 10.30
CA GLY A 11 3.77 -9.11 11.25
C GLY A 11 3.37 -9.05 12.73
N ILE A 12 2.19 -8.54 13.05
CA ILE A 12 1.66 -8.47 14.42
C ILE A 12 1.13 -9.82 14.93
N THR A 13 0.55 -10.64 14.05
CA THR A 13 0.01 -11.96 14.40
C THR A 13 0.93 -13.11 13.96
N GLY A 14 1.85 -12.84 13.03
CA GLY A 14 2.74 -13.82 12.42
C GLY A 14 2.04 -14.77 11.44
N GLN A 15 0.83 -14.45 11.00
CA GLN A 15 -0.01 -15.29 10.14
C GLN A 15 -0.28 -14.65 8.77
N ILE A 16 -0.83 -15.43 7.84
CA ILE A 16 -1.39 -14.90 6.59
C ILE A 16 -2.83 -14.47 6.84
N GLU A 17 -3.09 -13.18 6.72
CA GLU A 17 -4.39 -12.58 7.01
C GLU A 17 -4.76 -11.55 5.94
N ASN A 18 -6.05 -11.22 5.84
CA ASN A 18 -6.50 -10.16 4.94
C ASN A 18 -6.05 -8.81 5.50
N CYS A 19 -5.04 -8.20 4.90
CA CYS A 19 -4.43 -6.97 5.38
C CYS A 19 -4.11 -6.01 4.22
N GLN A 20 -3.99 -4.73 4.58
CA GLN A 20 -3.38 -3.70 3.73
C GLN A 20 -1.95 -3.47 4.19
N VAL A 21 -1.05 -3.16 3.26
CA VAL A 21 0.35 -2.82 3.56
C VAL A 21 0.64 -1.43 3.02
N ALA A 22 0.93 -0.50 3.93
CA ALA A 22 1.34 0.85 3.60
C ALA A 22 2.85 1.00 3.74
N VAL A 23 3.48 1.66 2.77
CA VAL A 23 4.90 1.98 2.75
C VAL A 23 5.04 3.49 2.96
N PHE A 24 5.96 3.89 3.83
CA PHE A 24 6.19 5.30 4.16
C PHE A 24 7.66 5.65 3.98
N CYS A 25 7.91 6.81 3.36
CA CYS A 25 9.23 7.42 3.36
C CYS A 25 9.28 8.48 4.46
N ALA A 26 10.31 8.42 5.30
CA ALA A 26 10.54 9.39 6.36
C ALA A 26 11.87 10.10 6.16
N TYR A 27 11.84 11.43 6.20
CA TYR A 27 13.05 12.25 6.32
C TYR A 27 13.41 12.36 7.79
N ALA A 28 14.60 11.85 8.17
CA ALA A 28 15.07 11.81 9.54
C ALA A 28 16.30 12.71 9.74
N THR A 29 16.29 13.42 10.86
CA THR A 29 17.39 14.27 11.35
C THR A 29 17.64 13.95 12.82
N ASP A 30 18.72 14.49 13.39
CA ASP A 30 19.04 14.34 14.81
C ASP A 30 17.95 14.91 15.74
N THR A 31 17.20 15.91 15.27
CA THR A 31 16.16 16.60 16.06
C THR A 31 14.74 16.09 15.80
N GLY A 32 14.53 15.20 14.83
CA GLY A 32 13.19 14.69 14.53
C GLY A 32 13.06 13.93 13.22
N ARG A 33 11.86 13.40 12.98
CA ARG A 33 11.48 12.70 11.73
C ARG A 33 10.16 13.24 11.20
N ALA A 34 10.03 13.34 9.88
CA ALA A 34 8.79 13.69 9.19
C ALA A 34 8.50 12.68 8.08
N LEU A 35 7.23 12.27 7.94
CA LEU A 35 6.79 11.47 6.80
C LEU A 35 6.71 12.39 5.58
N ILE A 36 7.45 12.06 4.54
CA ILE A 36 7.51 12.85 3.30
C ILE A 36 6.78 12.18 2.14
N ASP A 37 6.56 10.86 2.24
CA ASP A 37 5.82 10.12 1.23
C ASP A 37 5.07 8.93 1.84
N ARG A 38 4.01 8.51 1.15
CA ARG A 38 3.13 7.39 1.51
C ARG A 38 2.59 6.69 0.26
N GLU A 39 2.82 5.39 0.19
CA GLU A 39 2.27 4.54 -0.85
C GLU A 39 1.53 3.35 -0.25
N LEU A 40 0.60 2.79 -1.04
CA LEU A 40 -0.10 1.56 -0.72
C LEU A 40 0.45 0.44 -1.61
N TYR A 41 0.96 -0.63 -0.99
CA TYR A 41 1.40 -1.80 -1.73
C TYR A 41 0.18 -2.58 -2.24
N LEU A 42 0.10 -2.75 -3.56
CA LEU A 42 -0.97 -3.46 -4.24
C LEU A 42 -0.47 -4.78 -4.82
N LEU A 43 -1.09 -5.89 -4.42
CA LEU A 43 -0.83 -7.19 -5.03
C LEU A 43 -1.41 -7.24 -6.45
N ALA A 44 -0.80 -8.01 -7.34
CA ALA A 44 -1.25 -8.17 -8.73
C ALA A 44 -2.74 -8.53 -8.86
N VAL A 45 -3.28 -9.35 -7.95
CA VAL A 45 -4.70 -9.72 -7.90
C VAL A 45 -5.66 -8.53 -7.76
N TRP A 46 -5.18 -7.40 -7.24
CA TRP A 46 -5.96 -6.15 -7.25
C TRP A 46 -6.00 -5.52 -8.64
N CYS A 47 -4.88 -5.54 -9.35
CA CYS A 47 -4.71 -4.92 -10.66
C CYS A 47 -5.39 -5.70 -11.80
N GLU A 48 -5.73 -6.97 -11.57
CA GLU A 48 -6.39 -7.86 -12.55
C GLU A 48 -7.88 -7.53 -12.75
N ASP A 49 -8.52 -6.81 -11.80
CA ASP A 49 -9.92 -6.39 -11.88
C ASP A 49 -10.02 -4.87 -12.12
N ALA A 50 -10.17 -4.49 -13.39
CA ALA A 50 -10.18 -3.09 -13.80
C ALA A 50 -11.40 -2.30 -13.27
N ASP A 51 -12.55 -2.94 -13.09
CA ASP A 51 -13.75 -2.29 -12.53
C ASP A 51 -13.57 -2.01 -11.04
N ARG A 52 -13.02 -2.99 -10.31
CA ARG A 52 -12.66 -2.82 -8.90
C ARG A 52 -11.58 -1.77 -8.70
N CYS A 53 -10.54 -1.74 -9.55
CA CYS A 53 -9.51 -0.70 -9.51
C CYS A 53 -10.09 0.70 -9.70
N ARG A 54 -10.94 0.89 -10.71
CA ARG A 54 -11.62 2.17 -10.96
C ARG A 54 -12.49 2.60 -9.79
N GLY A 55 -13.27 1.67 -9.22
CA GLY A 55 -14.12 1.94 -8.05
C GLY A 55 -13.34 2.33 -6.79
N GLN A 56 -12.02 2.08 -6.76
CA GLN A 56 -11.14 2.36 -5.64
C GLN A 56 -10.05 3.39 -5.96
N HIS A 57 -10.16 4.06 -7.10
CA HIS A 57 -9.23 5.09 -7.57
C HIS A 57 -7.77 4.61 -7.67
N ILE A 58 -7.57 3.32 -8.00
CA ILE A 58 -6.23 2.75 -8.24
C ILE A 58 -5.73 3.20 -9.62
N PRO A 59 -4.55 3.85 -9.73
CA PRO A 59 -4.00 4.28 -11.00
C PRO A 59 -3.57 3.10 -11.88
N HIS A 60 -3.67 3.27 -13.20
CA HIS A 60 -3.32 2.23 -14.19
C HIS A 60 -1.80 2.04 -14.39
N SER A 61 -0.99 2.97 -13.86
CA SER A 61 0.47 2.93 -13.93
C SER A 61 1.02 2.96 -12.50
N PRO A 62 2.13 2.25 -12.20
CA PRO A 62 2.87 2.46 -10.95
C PRO A 62 3.22 3.95 -10.84
N GLY A 63 3.13 4.52 -9.63
CA GLY A 63 3.54 5.90 -9.39
C GLY A 63 4.98 6.11 -9.85
N GLU A 64 5.21 7.13 -10.68
CA GLU A 64 6.56 7.62 -10.93
C GLU A 64 7.02 8.33 -9.66
N GLY A 65 7.81 7.63 -8.83
CA GLY A 65 8.36 8.18 -7.60
C GLY A 65 9.26 9.39 -7.91
N GLY A 66 8.95 10.53 -7.28
CA GLY A 66 9.76 11.75 -7.30
C GLY A 66 10.83 11.76 -6.22
#